data_AF-C5KU73-F1
#
_entry.id   AF-C5KU73-F1
#
_cell.length_a   1.000
_cell.length_b   1.000
_cell.length_c   1.000
_cell.angle_alpha   90.00
_cell.angle_beta   90.00
_cell.angle_gamma   90.00
#
_symmetry.space_group_name_H-M   'P 1'
#
loop_
_entity.id
_entity.type
_entity.pdbx_description
1 polymer ?
#
loop_
_entity_poly.entity_id
_entity_poly.type
_entity_poly.pdbx_seq_one_letter_code
_entity_poly.pdbx_strand_id
1 'polypeptide(L)'
;YPSIAAELHRDLRRTFPGSDYFNKDSNLDALGRVIYTFAASNSYVGYCQGMNFVSGMLLQVTHSEDDTFWLLCLLMHRHNLAPLFTVDKALLSLLKYTFTRLLETQLPHLNNEAEGIIIDVTDMYATKWFMTLFAYSLPLTTVLRLWDYLFAS
;
A
#
# COMPACT_ATOMS: atom_id res chain seq x y z
N TYR A 1 6.65 -15.04 -14.68
CA TYR A 1 6.88 -13.70 -15.27
C TYR A 1 5.72 -13.20 -16.14
N PRO A 2 5.09 -13.97 -17.06
CA PRO A 2 3.94 -13.49 -17.84
C PRO A 2 2.73 -13.05 -16.98
N SER A 3 2.59 -13.61 -15.77
CA SER A 3 1.51 -13.29 -14.83
C SER A 3 1.60 -11.89 -14.23
N ILE A 4 2.81 -11.42 -13.90
CA ILE A 4 3.02 -10.13 -13.23
C ILE A 4 2.65 -8.96 -14.16
N ALA A 5 3.10 -9.00 -15.42
CA ALA A 5 2.83 -7.94 -16.38
C ALA A 5 1.33 -7.79 -16.66
N ALA A 6 0.60 -8.91 -16.78
CA ALA A 6 -0.85 -8.91 -17.00
C ALA A 6 -1.61 -8.39 -15.77
N GLU A 7 -1.21 -8.82 -14.56
CA GLU A 7 -1.79 -8.34 -13.30
C GLU A 7 -1.55 -6.84 -13.11
N LEU A 8 -0.29 -6.40 -13.28
CA LEU A 8 0.10 -5.00 -13.20
C LEU A 8 -0.67 -4.13 -14.19
N HIS A 9 -0.79 -4.55 -15.46
CA HIS A 9 -1.50 -3.75 -16.46
C HIS A 9 -2.98 -3.54 -16.11
N ARG A 10 -3.64 -4.55 -15.54
CA ARG A 10 -5.02 -4.40 -15.03
C ARG A 10 -5.08 -3.41 -13.87
N ASP A 11 -4.05 -3.41 -13.02
CA ASP A 11 -4.01 -2.61 -11.81
C ASP A 11 -3.65 -1.15 -12.04
N LEU A 12 -2.78 -0.87 -13.02
CA LEU A 12 -2.42 0.50 -13.39
C LEU A 12 -3.66 1.33 -13.75
N ARG A 13 -4.58 0.77 -14.55
CA ARG A 13 -5.81 1.46 -14.97
C ARG A 13 -6.77 1.79 -13.82
N ARG A 14 -6.67 1.10 -12.68
CA ARG A 14 -7.47 1.35 -11.47
C ARG A 14 -6.70 2.13 -10.40
N THR A 15 -5.48 2.58 -10.68
CA THR A 15 -4.66 3.34 -9.73
C THR A 15 -5.04 4.81 -9.80
N PHE A 16 -5.63 5.34 -8.73
CA PHE A 16 -6.11 6.73 -8.63
C PHE A 16 -6.99 7.18 -9.81
N PRO A 17 -8.15 6.53 -10.05
CA PRO A 17 -9.04 6.90 -11.13
C PRO A 17 -9.50 8.36 -10.95
N GLY A 18 -9.25 9.20 -11.95
CA GLY A 18 -9.58 10.62 -11.92
C GLY A 18 -8.50 11.54 -11.35
N SER A 19 -7.30 11.04 -11.04
CA SER A 19 -6.14 11.91 -10.73
C SER A 19 -5.67 12.62 -12.00
N ASP A 20 -5.58 13.95 -11.96
CA ASP A 20 -5.00 14.76 -13.05
C ASP A 20 -3.58 14.32 -13.42
N TYR A 21 -2.83 13.80 -12.45
CA TYR A 21 -1.49 13.29 -12.67
C TYR A 21 -1.51 11.98 -13.47
N PHE A 22 -2.39 11.03 -13.14
CA PHE A 22 -2.47 9.72 -13.80
C PHE A 22 -3.39 9.69 -15.03
N ASN A 23 -4.06 10.79 -15.36
CA ASN A 23 -4.76 10.96 -16.63
C ASN A 23 -3.82 11.01 -17.85
N LYS A 24 -2.51 11.18 -17.64
CA LYS A 24 -1.50 11.12 -18.70
C LYS A 24 -0.97 9.70 -18.82
N ASP A 25 -1.12 9.09 -20.00
CA ASP A 25 -0.61 7.74 -20.27
C ASP A 25 0.90 7.61 -19.97
N SER A 26 1.68 8.66 -20.23
CA SER A 26 3.12 8.68 -19.90
C SER A 26 3.42 8.43 -18.42
N ASN A 27 2.57 8.92 -17.52
CA ASN A 27 2.74 8.76 -16.08
C ASN A 27 2.28 7.38 -15.61
N LEU A 28 1.24 6.80 -16.23
CA LEU A 28 0.85 5.42 -16.00
C LEU A 28 1.92 4.44 -16.50
N ASP A 29 2.54 4.72 -17.64
CA ASP A 29 3.63 3.93 -18.19
C ASP A 29 4.89 4.01 -17.29
N ALA A 30 5.22 5.21 -16.79
CA ALA A 30 6.28 5.40 -15.80
C ALA A 30 6.03 4.59 -14.52
N LEU A 31 4.80 4.64 -14.00
CA LEU A 31 4.41 3.82 -12.85
C LEU A 31 4.58 2.32 -13.12
N GLY A 32 4.16 1.87 -14.30
CA GLY A 32 4.32 0.48 -14.74
C GLY A 32 5.78 0.06 -14.80
N ARG A 33 6.68 0.89 -15.35
CA ARG A 33 8.12 0.62 -15.42
C ARG A 33 8.75 0.51 -14.04
N VAL A 34 8.44 1.44 -13.13
CA VAL A 34 8.98 1.41 -11.75
C VAL A 34 8.56 0.12 -11.04
N ILE A 35 7.27 -0.21 -11.05
CA ILE A 35 6.77 -1.41 -10.36
C ILE A 35 7.33 -2.68 -10.99
N TYR A 36 7.38 -2.75 -12.32
CA TYR A 36 7.93 -3.91 -13.03
C TYR A 36 9.42 -4.09 -12.69
N THR A 37 10.19 -3.01 -12.71
CA THR A 37 11.63 -3.03 -12.38
C THR A 37 11.84 -3.45 -10.93
N PHE A 38 11.04 -2.91 -10.00
CA PHE A 38 11.06 -3.33 -8.59
C PHE A 38 10.77 -4.84 -8.45
N ALA A 39 9.67 -5.31 -9.02
CA ALA A 39 9.27 -6.72 -8.93
C ALA A 39 10.28 -7.67 -9.58
N ALA A 40 10.97 -7.24 -10.65
CA ALA A 40 12.04 -8.00 -11.28
C ALA A 40 13.32 -8.01 -10.42
N SER A 41 13.64 -6.91 -9.75
CA SER A 41 14.82 -6.78 -8.87
C SER A 41 14.66 -7.48 -7.53
N ASN A 42 13.43 -7.60 -7.02
CA ASN A 42 13.12 -8.21 -5.74
C ASN A 42 12.06 -9.32 -5.94
N SER A 43 12.52 -10.52 -6.29
CA SER A 43 11.66 -11.68 -6.51
C SER A 43 11.04 -12.24 -5.23
N TYR A 44 11.56 -11.89 -4.06
CA TYR A 44 10.99 -12.26 -2.76
C TYR A 44 9.64 -11.58 -2.52
N VAL A 45 9.52 -10.29 -2.87
CA VAL A 45 8.27 -9.55 -2.79
C VAL A 45 7.47 -9.66 -4.10
N GLY A 46 8.14 -9.46 -5.24
CA GLY A 46 7.51 -9.37 -6.55
C GLY A 46 6.50 -8.21 -6.64
N TYR A 47 5.43 -8.42 -7.40
CA TYR A 47 4.29 -7.51 -7.43
C TYR A 47 3.16 -8.06 -6.56
N CYS A 48 2.58 -7.20 -5.74
CA CYS A 48 1.39 -7.51 -4.97
C CYS A 48 0.36 -6.39 -5.09
N GLN A 49 -0.91 -6.76 -5.31
CA GLN A 49 -2.02 -5.81 -5.34
C GLN A 49 -2.01 -4.89 -4.11
N GLY A 50 -2.12 -3.59 -4.36
CA GLY A 50 -1.99 -2.53 -3.35
C GLY A 50 -0.69 -1.73 -3.52
N MET A 51 0.38 -2.38 -3.98
CA MET A 51 1.67 -1.74 -4.23
C MET A 51 1.60 -0.68 -5.34
N ASN A 52 0.67 -0.83 -6.28
CA ASN A 52 0.38 0.16 -7.31
C ASN A 52 -0.05 1.51 -6.72
N PHE A 53 -0.82 1.53 -5.62
CA PHE A 53 -1.21 2.78 -4.96
C PHE A 53 -0.05 3.42 -4.19
N VAL A 54 0.78 2.60 -3.53
CA VAL A 54 1.99 3.09 -2.84
C VAL A 54 2.95 3.71 -3.85
N SER A 55 3.28 2.97 -4.91
CA SER A 55 4.20 3.43 -5.96
C SER A 55 3.63 4.62 -6.72
N GLY A 56 2.31 4.64 -6.97
CA GLY A 56 1.63 5.76 -7.62
C GLY A 56 1.71 7.03 -6.78
N MET A 57 1.53 6.94 -5.47
CA MET A 57 1.65 8.10 -4.61
C MET A 57 3.08 8.62 -4.54
N LEU A 58 4.07 7.73 -4.44
CA LEU A 58 5.49 8.10 -4.51
C LEU A 58 5.80 8.84 -5.83
N LEU A 59 5.38 8.28 -6.97
CA LEU A 59 5.62 8.88 -8.28
C LEU A 59 4.93 10.23 -8.45
N GLN A 60 3.71 10.37 -7.92
CA GLN A 60 2.99 11.64 -7.95
C GLN A 60 3.69 12.73 -7.13
N VAL A 61 4.47 12.37 -6.12
CA VAL A 61 5.21 13.33 -5.29
C VAL A 61 6.60 13.63 -5.85
N THR A 62 7.33 12.61 -6.29
CA THR A 62 8.72 12.75 -6.74
C THR A 62 8.81 13.25 -8.18
N HIS A 63 7.82 12.92 -9.02
CA HIS A 63 7.86 13.10 -10.47
C HIS A 63 9.09 12.47 -11.14
N SER A 64 9.66 11.42 -10.53
CA SER A 64 10.92 10.79 -10.93
C SER A 64 10.82 9.26 -10.77
N GLU A 65 11.05 8.51 -11.85
CA GLU A 65 11.02 7.03 -11.81
C GLU A 65 12.10 6.47 -10.87
N ASP A 66 13.31 7.06 -10.92
CA ASP A 66 14.45 6.64 -10.12
C ASP A 66 14.21 6.87 -8.62
N ASP A 67 13.76 8.07 -8.24
CA ASP A 67 13.47 8.37 -6.83
C ASP A 67 12.32 7.51 -6.30
N THR A 68 11.29 7.30 -7.13
CA THR A 68 10.17 6.42 -6.79
C THR A 68 10.64 5.00 -6.54
N PHE A 69 11.48 4.46 -7.42
CA PHE A 69 12.05 3.12 -7.28
C PHE A 69 12.85 2.99 -5.98
N TRP A 70 13.73 3.94 -5.67
CA TRP A 70 14.55 3.87 -4.48
C TRP A 70 13.76 4.07 -3.19
N LEU A 71 12.76 4.97 -3.18
CA LEU A 71 11.85 5.12 -2.04
C LEU A 71 11.01 3.85 -1.82
N LEU A 72 10.55 3.21 -2.89
CA LEU A 72 9.86 1.91 -2.78
C LEU A 72 10.80 0.85 -2.19
N CYS A 73 12.06 0.79 -2.63
CA CYS A 73 13.06 -0.10 -2.03
C CYS A 73 13.31 0.21 -0.56
N LEU A 74 13.37 1.49 -0.19
CA LEU A 74 13.56 1.94 1.19
C LEU A 74 12.42 1.47 2.10
N LEU A 75 11.16 1.65 1.67
CA LEU A 75 9.99 1.16 2.39
C LEU A 75 10.05 -0.35 2.64
N MET A 76 10.41 -1.11 1.61
CA MET A 76 10.40 -2.58 1.69
C MET A 76 11.52 -3.12 2.58
N HIS A 77 12.73 -2.56 2.47
CA HIS A 77 13.90 -3.10 3.16
C HIS A 77 14.19 -2.39 4.48
N ARG A 78 14.26 -1.05 4.50
CA ARG A 78 14.65 -0.29 5.70
C ARG A 78 13.52 -0.23 6.71
N HIS A 79 12.29 0.01 6.26
CA HIS A 79 11.11 0.05 7.13
C HIS A 79 10.44 -1.33 7.27
N ASN A 80 11.08 -2.39 6.77
CA ASN A 80 10.64 -3.77 6.90
C ASN A 80 9.17 -4.01 6.48
N LEU A 81 8.71 -3.31 5.43
CA LEU A 81 7.35 -3.47 4.91
C LEU A 81 7.22 -4.61 3.90
N ALA A 82 8.32 -5.22 3.45
CA ALA A 82 8.29 -6.36 2.53
C ALA A 82 7.31 -7.48 2.95
N PRO A 83 7.24 -7.92 4.22
CA PRO A 83 6.32 -9.01 4.64
C PRO A 83 4.84 -8.62 4.60
N LEU A 84 4.50 -7.37 4.27
CA LEU A 84 3.13 -6.95 3.98
C LEU A 84 2.69 -7.42 2.58
N PHE A 85 3.63 -7.45 1.64
CA PHE A 85 3.39 -7.69 0.22
C PHE A 85 3.79 -9.10 -0.24
N THR A 86 4.37 -9.91 0.64
CA THR A 86 4.63 -11.33 0.39
C THR A 86 3.36 -12.16 0.31
N VAL A 87 3.49 -13.42 -0.13
CA VAL A 87 2.37 -14.36 -0.29
C VAL A 87 1.69 -14.68 1.05
N ASP A 88 2.47 -14.84 2.12
CA ASP A 88 1.98 -15.17 3.46
C ASP A 88 1.35 -13.98 4.21
N LYS A 89 1.63 -12.75 3.77
CA LYS A 89 1.14 -11.50 4.37
C LYS A 89 1.31 -11.47 5.90
N ALA A 90 2.46 -11.96 6.37
CA ALA A 90 2.72 -12.13 7.80
C ALA A 90 2.57 -10.80 8.56
N LEU A 91 3.10 -9.70 8.01
CA LEU A 91 2.97 -8.39 8.64
C LEU A 91 1.53 -7.86 8.60
N LEU A 92 0.77 -8.14 7.54
CA LEU A 92 -0.64 -7.74 7.49
C LEU A 92 -1.43 -8.38 8.62
N SER A 93 -1.24 -9.70 8.81
CA SER A 93 -1.95 -10.45 9.86
C SER A 93 -1.62 -9.91 11.24
N LEU A 94 -0.35 -9.60 11.49
CA LEU A 94 0.08 -8.96 12.73
C LEU A 94 -0.55 -7.57 12.92
N LEU A 95 -0.50 -6.71 11.89
CA LEU A 95 -1.09 -5.36 11.96
C LEU A 95 -2.59 -5.41 12.21
N LYS A 96 -3.32 -6.32 11.53
CA LYS A 96 -4.76 -6.53 11.75
C LYS A 96 -5.02 -6.94 13.20
N TYR A 97 -4.30 -7.95 13.70
CA TYR A 97 -4.44 -8.41 15.08
C TYR A 97 -4.17 -7.28 16.09
N THR A 98 -3.04 -6.58 15.95
CA THR A 98 -2.67 -5.47 16.84
C THR A 98 -3.71 -4.35 16.78
N PHE A 99 -4.20 -4.01 15.58
CA PHE A 99 -5.22 -3.00 15.40
C PHE A 99 -6.55 -3.38 16.07
N THR A 100 -7.04 -4.61 15.88
CA THR A 100 -8.22 -5.14 16.58
C THR A 100 -8.07 -4.99 18.10
N ARG A 101 -6.95 -5.46 18.66
CA ARG A 101 -6.70 -5.40 20.12
C ARG A 101 -6.63 -3.96 20.64
N LEU A 102 -6.06 -3.05 19.85
CA LEU A 102 -6.02 -1.64 20.20
C LEU A 102 -7.45 -1.05 20.24
N LEU A 103 -8.27 -1.33 19.23
CA LEU A 103 -9.66 -0.88 19.20
C LEU A 103 -10.47 -1.44 20.36
N GLU A 104 -10.33 -2.73 20.68
CA GLU A 104 -11.01 -3.35 21.84
C GLU A 104 -10.62 -2.67 23.17
N THR A 105 -9.36 -2.26 23.29
CA THR A 105 -8.84 -1.60 24.49
C THR A 105 -9.30 -0.15 24.59
N GLN A 106 -9.32 0.58 23.47
CA GLN A 106 -9.65 2.01 23.42
C GLN A 106 -11.15 2.28 23.33
N LEU A 107 -11.92 1.35 22.74
CA LEU A 107 -13.37 1.46 22.49
C LEU A 107 -14.11 0.22 23.01
N PRO A 108 -14.00 -0.11 24.32
CA PRO A 108 -14.54 -1.36 24.86
C PRO A 108 -16.07 -1.48 24.73
N HIS A 109 -16.77 -0.34 24.72
CA HIS A 109 -18.23 -0.29 24.56
C HIS A 109 -18.69 -0.82 23.19
N LEU A 110 -17.91 -0.59 22.13
CA LEU A 110 -18.24 -1.05 20.77
C LEU A 110 -18.19 -2.57 20.63
N ASN A 111 -17.34 -3.26 21.41
CA ASN A 111 -17.23 -4.72 21.34
C ASN A 111 -18.21 -5.42 22.28
N ASN A 112 -18.45 -4.85 23.46
CA ASN A 112 -19.30 -5.46 24.49
C ASN A 112 -20.79 -5.43 24.14
N GLU A 113 -21.26 -4.37 23.47
CA GLU A 113 -22.68 -4.20 23.12
C GLU A 113 -23.03 -4.75 21.73
N ALA A 114 -22.04 -4.98 20.87
CA ALA A 114 -22.28 -5.20 19.45
C ALA A 114 -21.62 -6.47 18.87
N GLU A 115 -21.51 -7.52 19.68
CA GLU A 115 -21.23 -8.90 19.22
C GLU A 115 -20.06 -9.06 18.22
N GLY A 116 -18.96 -8.32 18.40
CA GLY A 116 -17.77 -8.48 17.54
C GLY A 116 -17.67 -7.51 16.34
N ILE A 117 -18.44 -6.41 16.30
CA ILE A 117 -18.31 -5.35 15.27
C ILE A 117 -16.86 -4.94 15.00
N ILE A 118 -16.01 -4.84 16.02
CA ILE A 118 -14.60 -4.42 15.85
C ILE A 118 -13.84 -5.41 14.97
N ILE A 119 -14.10 -6.71 15.14
CA ILE A 119 -13.47 -7.78 14.35
C ILE A 119 -13.95 -7.66 12.90
N ASP A 120 -15.26 -7.54 12.67
CA ASP A 120 -15.84 -7.41 11.33
C ASP A 120 -15.31 -6.18 10.58
N VAL A 121 -15.26 -5.03 11.25
CA VAL A 121 -14.71 -3.78 10.69
C VAL A 121 -13.22 -3.96 10.36
N THR A 122 -12.44 -4.55 11.26
CA THR A 122 -11.01 -4.76 11.01
C THR A 122 -10.80 -5.71 9.83
N ASP A 123 -11.56 -6.81 9.74
CA ASP A 123 -11.44 -7.74 8.64
C ASP A 123 -11.86 -7.14 7.30
N MET A 124 -12.90 -6.30 7.28
CA MET A 124 -13.41 -5.70 6.05
C MET A 124 -12.53 -4.56 5.52
N TYR A 125 -11.96 -3.73 6.41
CA TYR A 125 -11.29 -2.49 5.98
C TYR A 125 -9.76 -2.51 6.12
N ALA A 126 -9.20 -3.19 7.12
CA ALA A 126 -7.79 -3.04 7.46
C ALA A 126 -6.85 -3.56 6.37
N THR A 127 -7.24 -4.61 5.65
CA THR A 127 -6.50 -5.10 4.47
C THR A 127 -6.27 -3.98 3.46
N LYS A 128 -7.32 -3.25 3.10
CA LYS A 128 -7.24 -2.15 2.14
C LYS A 128 -6.36 -1.01 2.67
N TRP A 129 -6.52 -0.67 3.94
CA TRP A 129 -5.74 0.39 4.59
C TRP A 129 -4.25 0.08 4.61
N PHE A 130 -3.87 -1.07 5.17
CA PHE A 130 -2.46 -1.41 5.32
C PHE A 130 -1.80 -1.75 3.98
N MET A 131 -2.43 -2.56 3.12
CA MET A 131 -1.84 -2.93 1.81
C MET A 131 -1.62 -1.74 0.87
N THR A 132 -2.30 -0.61 1.10
CA THR A 132 -2.09 0.62 0.32
C THR A 132 -1.35 1.70 1.10
N LEU A 133 -0.89 1.41 2.33
CA LEU A 133 -0.35 2.40 3.27
C LEU A 133 -1.24 3.65 3.35
N PHE A 134 -2.55 3.41 3.39
CA PHE A 134 -3.65 4.38 3.38
C PHE A 134 -3.77 5.23 2.11
N ALA A 135 -2.88 5.08 1.13
CA ALA A 135 -2.84 5.85 -0.10
C ALA A 135 -4.17 5.81 -0.87
N TYR A 136 -4.90 4.69 -0.82
CA TYR A 136 -6.19 4.57 -1.50
C TYR A 136 -7.40 5.02 -0.67
N SER A 137 -7.23 5.27 0.63
CA SER A 137 -8.36 5.47 1.56
C SER A 137 -8.40 6.85 2.21
N LEU A 138 -7.27 7.56 2.29
CA LEU A 138 -7.18 8.89 2.88
C LEU A 138 -6.79 9.94 1.82
N PRO A 139 -7.13 11.23 2.03
CA PRO A 139 -6.68 12.31 1.16
C PRO A 139 -5.15 12.39 1.11
N LEU A 140 -4.61 12.79 -0.05
CA LEU A 140 -3.16 12.87 -0.31
C LEU A 140 -2.41 13.56 0.84
N THR A 141 -2.83 14.74 1.27
CA THR A 141 -2.18 15.51 2.34
C THR A 141 -2.07 14.76 3.66
N THR A 142 -3.06 13.92 3.97
CA THR A 142 -3.06 13.11 5.20
C THR A 142 -2.08 11.96 5.08
N VAL A 143 -2.02 11.30 3.92
CA VAL A 143 -1.10 10.20 3.68
C VAL A 143 0.35 10.70 3.67
N LEU A 144 0.62 11.85 3.07
CA LEU A 144 1.97 12.44 3.08
C LEU A 144 2.47 12.71 4.49
N ARG A 145 1.62 13.27 5.37
CA ARG A 145 2.00 13.48 6.78
C ARG A 145 2.29 12.15 7.48
N LEU A 146 1.48 11.12 7.24
CA LEU A 146 1.73 9.79 7.80
C LEU A 146 3.07 9.23 7.31
N TRP A 147 3.35 9.40 6.02
CA TRP A 147 4.58 8.92 5.40
C TRP A 147 5.81 9.71 5.84
N ASP A 148 5.69 11.01 6.10
CA ASP A 148 6.77 11.81 6.69
C ASP A 148 7.21 11.21 8.04
N TYR A 149 6.26 10.77 8.88
CA TYR A 149 6.60 10.05 10.12
C TYR A 149 7.25 8.69 9.85
N LEU A 150 6.77 7.94 8.85
CA LEU A 150 7.35 6.64 8.48
C LEU A 150 8.79 6.78 7.98
N PHE A 151 9.08 7.78 7.15
CA PHE A 151 10.42 8.01 6.60
C PHE A 151 11.38 8.69 7.58
N ALA A 152 10.87 9.47 8.54
CA ALA A 152 11.68 10.11 9.58
C ALA A 152 12.09 9.17 10.73
N SER A 153 11.38 8.05 10.93
CA SER A 153 11.70 7.01 11.92
C SER A 153 12.77 6.04 11.45
#